data_AF-A0A7K4GMF8-F1
#
_entry.id   AF-A0A7K4GMF8-F1
#
_cell.length_a   1.000
_cell.length_b   1.000
_cell.length_c   1.000
_cell.angle_alpha   90.00
_cell.angle_beta   90.00
_cell.angle_gamma   90.00
#
_symmetry.space_group_name_H-M   'P 1'
#
loop_
_entity.id
_entity.type
_entity.pdbx_description
1 polymer ?
#
loop_
_entity_poly.entity_id
_entity_poly.type
_entity_poly.pdbx_seq_one_letter_code
_entity_poly.pdbx_strand_id
1 'polypeptide(L)' 'MSYTQAPHLNDKERDDFLEKAPTAIICSINEDGTIHGVPVWFKYERGQFLITLQKGVKKLEILQKITMSL' A
#
# COMPACT_ATOMS: atom_id res chain seq x y z
N MET A 1 20.07 -14.19 -17.31
CA MET A 1 20.14 -12.76 -16.96
C MET A 1 20.09 -12.66 -15.44
N SER A 2 21.10 -12.07 -14.80
CA SER A 2 21.04 -11.77 -13.37
C SER A 2 20.08 -10.60 -13.19
N TYR A 3 18.92 -10.83 -12.59
CA TYR A 3 18.00 -9.75 -12.26
C TYR A 3 18.56 -9.01 -11.05
N THR A 4 19.21 -7.88 -11.29
CA THR A 4 19.73 -7.04 -10.20
C THR A 4 18.59 -6.18 -9.70
N GLN A 5 18.02 -6.58 -8.56
CA GLN A 5 17.06 -5.73 -7.86
C GLN A 5 17.77 -4.46 -7.37
N ALA A 6 17.07 -3.32 -7.47
CA ALA A 6 17.58 -2.07 -6.92
C ALA A 6 17.83 -2.22 -5.40
N PRO A 7 18.83 -1.52 -4.84
CA PRO A 7 19.03 -1.49 -3.40
C PRO A 7 17.78 -0.97 -2.68
N HIS A 8 17.60 -1.39 -1.44
CA HIS A 8 16.50 -0.89 -0.61
C HIS A 8 16.68 0.61 -0.33
N LEU A 9 15.56 1.33 -0.27
CA LEU A 9 15.53 2.72 0.18
C LEU A 9 15.82 2.77 1.69
N ASN A 10 16.54 3.79 2.14
CA ASN A 10 16.60 4.10 3.57
C ASN A 10 15.28 4.75 4.04
N ASP A 11 15.09 4.92 5.35
CA ASP A 11 13.85 5.45 5.92
C ASP A 11 13.46 6.83 5.34
N LYS A 12 14.44 7.72 5.15
CA LYS A 12 14.21 9.04 4.60
C LYS A 12 13.81 8.96 3.12
N GLU A 13 14.52 8.16 2.33
CA GLU A 13 14.21 7.97 0.91
C GLU A 13 12.84 7.33 0.71
N ARG A 14 12.47 6.38 1.57
CA ARG A 14 11.14 5.78 1.60
C ARG A 14 10.08 6.84 1.89
N ASP A 15 10.25 7.61 2.96
CA ASP A 15 9.25 8.60 3.36
C ASP A 15 9.10 9.69 2.29
N ASP A 16 10.21 10.19 1.75
CA ASP A 16 10.22 11.17 0.65
C ASP A 16 9.55 10.62 -0.63
N PHE A 17 9.66 9.31 -0.89
CA PHE A 17 9.00 8.65 -2.02
C PHE A 17 7.49 8.51 -1.79
N LEU A 18 7.10 8.02 -0.62
CA LEU A 18 5.71 7.79 -0.25
C LEU A 18 4.90 9.10 -0.13
N GLU A 19 5.54 10.21 0.24
CA GLU A 19 4.90 11.53 0.25
C GLU A 19 4.61 12.08 -1.17
N LYS A 20 5.35 11.64 -2.19
CA LYS A 20 5.24 12.14 -3.58
C LYS A 20 4.38 11.28 -4.50
N ALA A 21 4.19 10.00 -4.19
CA ALA A 21 3.48 9.06 -5.04
C ALA A 21 2.06 8.83 -4.51
N PRO A 22 1.02 9.53 -5.01
CA PRO A 22 -0.31 9.47 -4.38
C PRO A 22 -1.10 8.20 -4.73
N THR A 23 -0.55 7.28 -5.53
CA THR A 23 -1.25 6.08 -5.99
C THR A 23 -0.49 4.82 -5.65
N ALA A 24 -1.22 3.79 -5.20
CA ALA A 24 -0.70 2.48 -4.88
C ALA A 24 -1.63 1.40 -5.43
N ILE A 25 -1.14 0.16 -5.51
CA ILE A 25 -1.97 -1.02 -5.73
C ILE A 25 -2.00 -1.80 -4.43
N ILE A 26 -3.19 -1.95 -3.85
CA ILE A 26 -3.39 -2.83 -2.70
C ILE A 26 -3.69 -4.22 -3.23
N CYS A 27 -2.85 -5.17 -2.88
CA CYS A 27 -3.04 -6.58 -3.21
C CYS A 27 -3.57 -7.34 -2.00
N SER A 28 -4.53 -8.22 -2.24
CA SER A 28 -5.06 -9.18 -1.26
C SER A 28 -5.08 -10.57 -1.88
N ILE A 29 -5.00 -11.58 -1.03
CA ILE A 29 -5.20 -12.97 -1.43
C ILE A 29 -6.64 -13.33 -1.04
N ASN A 30 -7.41 -13.85 -1.99
CA ASN A 30 -8.76 -14.34 -1.75
C ASN A 30 -8.71 -15.73 -1.08
N GLU A 31 -9.83 -16.19 -0.53
CA GLU A 31 -9.94 -17.52 0.10
C GLU A 31 -9.59 -18.67 -0.88
N ASP A 32 -9.84 -18.47 -2.18
CA ASP A 32 -9.51 -19.43 -3.25
C ASP A 32 -8.03 -19.37 -3.70
N GLY A 33 -7.20 -18.55 -3.05
CA GLY A 33 -5.79 -18.38 -3.37
C GLY A 33 -5.50 -17.44 -4.54
N THR A 34 -6.53 -16.85 -5.17
CA THR A 34 -6.32 -15.86 -6.24
C THR A 34 -5.87 -14.51 -5.69
N ILE A 35 -5.00 -13.81 -6.43
CA ILE A 35 -4.54 -12.46 -6.06
C ILE A 35 -5.50 -11.44 -6.67
N HIS A 36 -5.98 -10.53 -5.82
CA HIS A 36 -6.78 -9.38 -6.24
C HIS A 36 -6.04 -8.08 -5.91
N GLY A 37 -5.71 -7.30 -6.94
CA GLY A 37 -5.08 -6.00 -6.84
C GLY A 37 -6.03 -4.88 -7.24
N VAL A 38 -6.14 -3.83 -6.42
CA VAL A 38 -6.94 -2.63 -6.72
C VAL A 38 -6.09 -1.37 -6.65
N PRO A 39 -6.16 -0.47 -7.64
CA PRO A 39 -5.53 0.82 -7.55
C PRO A 39 -6.27 1.69 -6.53
N VAL A 40 -5.51 2.37 -5.68
CA VAL A 40 -6.04 3.31 -4.69
C VAL A 40 -5.25 4.60 -4.73
N TRP A 41 -5.93 5.68 -4.33
CA TRP A 41 -5.24 6.90 -3.92
C TRP A 41 -4.95 6.80 -2.43
N PHE A 42 -3.77 7.26 -2.03
CA PHE A 42 -3.38 7.30 -0.64
C PHE A 42 -2.70 8.62 -0.29
N LYS A 43 -2.68 8.92 1.01
CA LYS A 43 -1.79 9.91 1.62
C LYS A 43 -0.90 9.20 2.62
N TYR A 44 0.40 9.44 2.57
CA TYR A 44 1.34 8.98 3.59
C TYR A 44 1.72 10.15 4.49
N GLU A 45 1.59 9.95 5.80
CA GLU A 45 1.93 10.97 6.80
C GLU A 45 2.40 10.28 8.08
N ARG A 46 3.61 10.62 8.55
CA ARG A 46 4.18 10.14 9.83
C ARG A 46 4.12 8.61 9.99
N GLY A 47 4.50 7.87 8.96
CA GLY A 47 4.50 6.40 8.99
C GLY A 47 3.13 5.76 8.80
N GLN A 48 2.11 6.52 8.39
CA GLN A 48 0.74 6.02 8.25
C GLN A 48 0.19 6.26 6.85
N PHE A 49 -0.50 5.26 6.31
CA PHE A 49 -1.25 5.35 5.07
C PHE A 49 -2.72 5.67 5.35
N LEU A 50 -3.22 6.75 4.75
CA LEU A 50 -4.63 7.08 4.72
C LEU A 50 -5.16 6.77 3.31
N ILE A 51 -6.14 5.88 3.22
CA ILE A 51 -6.71 5.41 1.96
C ILE A 51 -8.24 5.61 2.03
N THR A 52 -8.82 6.24 1.01
CA THR A 52 -10.27 6.46 0.93
C THR A 52 -10.92 5.40 0.06
N LEU A 53 -11.91 4.68 0.58
CA LEU A 53 -12.64 3.64 -0.15
C LEU A 53 -14.15 3.89 -0.03
N GLN A 54 -14.91 3.62 -1.10
CA GLN A 54 -16.36 3.84 -1.13
C GLN A 54 -17.07 2.88 -0.17
N LYS A 55 -18.01 3.38 0.62
CA LYS A 55 -18.82 2.56 1.54
C LYS A 55 -19.75 1.65 0.73
N GLY A 56 -19.67 0.33 0.92
CA GLY A 56 -20.55 -0.65 0.26
C GLY A 56 -19.86 -1.62 -0.70
N VAL A 57 -18.55 -1.50 -0.95
CA VAL A 57 -17.77 -2.65 -1.43
C VAL A 57 -17.82 -3.69 -0.32
N LYS A 58 -18.21 -4.95 -0.62
CA LYS A 58 -18.36 -6.08 0.33
C LYS A 58 -17.10 -6.40 1.18
N LYS A 59 -16.03 -5.60 1.07
CA LYS A 59 -14.67 -5.96 1.44
C LYS A 59 -13.97 -4.96 2.36
N LEU A 60 -14.65 -3.98 2.95
CA LEU A 60 -13.95 -3.00 3.80
C LEU A 60 -14.84 -2.29 4.84
N GLU A 61 -15.04 -2.93 6.00
CA GLU A 61 -15.06 -2.21 7.28
C GLU A 61 -13.63 -2.15 7.79
N ILE A 62 -12.81 -1.27 7.22
CA ILE A 62 -11.44 -1.04 7.68
C ILE A 62 -11.22 0.46 7.84
N LEU A 63 -11.55 0.98 9.03
CA LEU A 63 -10.72 1.99 9.71
C LEU A 63 -9.63 1.25 10.49
N GLN A 64 -8.83 0.38 9.84
CA GLN A 64 -7.63 -0.15 10.49
C GLN A 64 -6.43 0.68 10.06
N LYS A 65 -5.70 1.14 11.06
CA LYS A 65 -4.25 1.35 10.95
C LYS A 65 -3.66 0.09 10.32
N ILE A 66 -3.32 0.15 9.04
CA ILE A 66 -2.37 -0.80 8.46
C ILE A 66 -1.00 -0.32 8.94
N THR A 67 -0.62 -0.72 10.16
CA THR A 67 0.75 -0.62 10.64
C THR A 67 1.51 -1.77 10.00
N MET A 68 2.02 -1.57 8.79
CA MET A 68 3.12 -2.39 8.29
C MET A 68 4.38 -1.91 9.01
N SER A 69 4.81 -2.65 10.02
CA SER A 69 6.18 -2.56 10.50
C SER A 69 7.09 -3.00 9.35
N LEU A 70 7.77 -2.03 8.75
CA LEU A 70 8.87 -2.28 7.83
C LEU A 70 10.09 -2.77 8.60
#